data_AF-A0A949MCA3-F1
#
_entry.id   AF-A0A949MCA3-F1
#
_cell.length_a   1.000
_cell.length_b   1.000
_cell.length_c   1.000
_cell.angle_alpha   90.00
_cell.angle_beta   90.00
_cell.angle_gamma   90.00
#
_symmetry.space_group_name_H-M   'P 1'
#
loop_
_entity.id
_entity.type
_entity.pdbx_description
1 polymer ?
#
loop_
_entity_poly.entity_id
_entity_poly.type
_entity_poly.pdbx_seq_one_letter_code
_entity_poly.pdbx_strand_id
1 'polypeptide(L)'
;MNGAPGIFVHGTGAVSPAGWGVEKLCGAWRENHPLPVQELARPGWDSKLKVRHVPPPATRPEFLAHPRLRRSTAVAQYTVAAALEAIGADAAEIRSGQLQLGVVVCVLSGGVTYSRRFYEEVLRDPSTASPLLFPETVFNSPASHLASFINSDALNYTLVGDGGAFLQGLALAADWLADERVNACVVVGAEENDWIVSDALDLFA
;
A
#
# COMPACT_ATOMS: atom_id res chain seq x y z
N MET A 1 24.79 24.07 -21.26
CA MET A 1 23.53 23.38 -20.89
C MET A 1 23.83 22.62 -19.61
N ASN A 2 23.52 23.21 -18.46
CA ASN A 2 23.60 22.48 -17.18
C ASN A 2 22.56 21.36 -17.27
N GLY A 3 23.01 20.10 -17.27
CA GLY A 3 22.10 18.96 -17.26
C GLY A 3 21.17 19.07 -16.06
N ALA A 4 19.87 18.91 -16.29
CA ALA A 4 18.92 18.79 -15.19
C ALA A 4 19.43 17.72 -14.21
N PRO A 5 19.34 17.95 -12.88
CA PRO A 5 19.75 16.95 -11.91
C PRO A 5 19.03 15.65 -12.21
N GLY A 6 19.78 14.55 -12.35
CA GLY A 6 19.20 13.26 -12.69
C GLY A 6 18.30 12.76 -11.56
N ILE A 7 17.13 12.25 -11.92
CA ILE A 7 16.24 11.54 -10.99
C ILE A 7 16.84 10.15 -10.74
N PHE A 8 16.89 9.74 -9.47
CA PHE A 8 17.43 8.44 -9.06
C PHE A 8 16.56 7.80 -7.97
N VAL A 9 16.71 6.49 -7.78
CA VAL A 9 16.05 5.76 -6.69
C VAL A 9 16.93 5.86 -5.45
N HIS A 10 16.43 6.54 -4.42
CA HIS A 10 17.16 6.71 -3.15
C HIS A 10 16.97 5.52 -2.20
N GLY A 11 15.80 4.90 -2.21
CA GLY A 11 15.46 3.83 -1.28
C GLY A 11 14.34 2.94 -1.81
N THR A 12 14.23 1.75 -1.21
CA THR A 12 13.25 0.74 -1.59
C THR A 12 12.67 0.09 -0.35
N GLY A 13 11.40 -0.31 -0.42
CA GLY A 13 10.72 -1.00 0.66
C GLY A 13 9.76 -2.04 0.11
N ALA A 14 9.49 -3.08 0.89
CA ALA A 14 8.62 -4.17 0.45
C ALA A 14 7.85 -4.81 1.59
N VAL A 15 6.59 -5.14 1.32
CA VAL A 15 5.82 -6.11 2.09
C VAL A 15 5.22 -7.09 1.10
N SER A 16 5.46 -8.39 1.30
CA SER A 16 5.10 -9.43 0.34
C SER A 16 4.77 -10.74 1.05
N PRO A 17 4.29 -11.77 0.33
CA PRO A 17 4.12 -13.10 0.91
C PRO A 17 5.44 -13.76 1.36
N ALA A 18 6.60 -13.24 0.95
CA ALA A 18 7.90 -13.64 1.50
C ALA A 18 8.17 -13.07 2.91
N GLY A 19 7.42 -12.04 3.31
CA GLY A 19 7.58 -11.34 4.57
C GLY A 19 7.64 -9.82 4.40
N TRP A 20 7.91 -9.16 5.53
CA TRP A 20 8.07 -7.72 5.65
C TRP A 20 9.55 -7.39 5.50
N GLY A 21 9.87 -6.48 4.57
CA GLY A 21 11.23 -6.07 4.26
C GLY A 21 11.70 -6.48 2.86
N VAL A 22 12.46 -5.61 2.21
CA VAL A 22 13.17 -5.88 0.94
C VAL A 22 14.11 -7.06 1.11
N GLU A 23 14.77 -7.18 2.27
CA GLU A 23 15.66 -8.30 2.55
C GLU A 23 14.94 -9.65 2.44
N LYS A 24 13.72 -9.76 3.01
CA LYS A 24 12.92 -10.99 2.95
C LYS A 24 12.46 -11.29 1.53
N LEU A 25 11.99 -10.28 0.81
CA LEU A 25 11.58 -10.43 -0.60
C LEU A 25 12.75 -10.89 -1.48
N CYS A 26 13.87 -10.17 -1.42
CA CYS A 26 15.07 -10.47 -2.21
C CYS A 26 15.70 -11.81 -1.80
N GLY A 27 15.71 -12.16 -0.51
CA GLY A 27 16.20 -13.45 -0.02
C GLY A 27 15.39 -14.60 -0.59
N ALA A 28 14.06 -14.54 -0.49
CA ALA A 28 13.18 -15.56 -1.06
C ALA A 28 13.37 -15.71 -2.59
N TRP A 29 13.56 -14.60 -3.31
CA TRP A 29 13.83 -14.63 -4.75
C TRP A 29 15.19 -15.26 -5.07
N ARG A 30 16.27 -14.84 -4.40
CA ARG A 30 17.64 -15.38 -4.63
C ARG A 30 17.74 -16.87 -4.32
N GLU A 31 17.06 -17.33 -3.28
CA GLU A 31 17.06 -18.72 -2.84
C GLU A 31 16.01 -19.57 -3.57
N ASN A 32 15.20 -18.96 -4.45
CA ASN A 32 14.04 -19.59 -5.08
C ASN A 32 13.12 -20.28 -4.05
N HIS A 33 12.91 -19.61 -2.90
CA HIS A 33 12.17 -20.16 -1.79
C HIS A 33 10.67 -20.24 -2.12
N PRO A 34 10.03 -21.41 -2.02
CA PRO A 34 8.61 -21.54 -2.32
C PRO A 34 7.78 -20.80 -1.27
N LEU A 35 6.94 -19.87 -1.73
CA LEU A 35 6.06 -19.10 -0.86
C LEU A 35 4.81 -19.93 -0.48
N PRO A 36 4.40 -19.96 0.80
CA PRO A 36 3.26 -20.75 1.25
C PRO A 36 1.97 -20.39 0.51
N VAL A 37 1.32 -21.40 -0.08
CA VAL A 37 -0.02 -21.27 -0.66
C VAL A 37 -1.05 -21.61 0.41
N GLN A 38 -2.09 -20.80 0.50
CA GLN A 38 -3.16 -20.93 1.48
C GLN A 38 -4.51 -20.99 0.77
N GLU A 39 -5.46 -21.68 1.38
CA GLU A 39 -6.84 -21.72 0.87
C GLU A 39 -7.64 -20.54 1.41
N LEU A 40 -8.29 -19.80 0.51
CA LEU A 40 -9.20 -18.71 0.85
C LEU A 40 -10.63 -19.12 0.54
N ALA A 41 -11.51 -19.00 1.54
CA ALA A 41 -12.93 -19.30 1.38
C ALA A 41 -13.57 -18.33 0.38
N ARG A 42 -14.40 -18.87 -0.51
CA ARG A 42 -15.15 -18.14 -1.52
C ARG A 42 -16.65 -18.30 -1.21
N PRO A 43 -17.29 -17.33 -0.53
CA PRO A 43 -18.69 -17.46 -0.13
C PRO A 43 -19.62 -17.80 -1.30
N GLY A 44 -20.45 -18.81 -1.13
CA GLY A 44 -21.39 -19.29 -2.17
C GLY A 44 -20.81 -20.32 -3.14
N TRP A 45 -19.54 -20.73 -2.97
CA TRP A 45 -18.88 -21.72 -3.83
C TRP A 45 -18.22 -22.83 -2.99
N ASP A 46 -18.26 -24.07 -3.50
CA ASP A 46 -17.59 -25.21 -2.85
C ASP A 46 -16.07 -25.18 -3.06
N SER A 47 -15.62 -24.66 -4.20
CA SER A 47 -14.20 -24.50 -4.52
C SER A 47 -13.59 -23.30 -3.80
N LYS A 48 -12.48 -23.53 -3.09
CA LYS A 48 -11.67 -22.47 -2.47
C LYS A 48 -10.64 -21.90 -3.45
N LEU A 49 -10.25 -20.65 -3.22
CA LEU A 49 -9.20 -19.98 -3.97
C LEU A 49 -7.83 -20.32 -3.37
N LYS A 50 -6.77 -20.25 -4.20
CA LYS A 50 -5.38 -20.46 -3.76
C LYS A 50 -4.65 -19.13 -3.77
N VAL A 51 -4.30 -18.64 -2.59
CA VAL A 51 -3.68 -17.31 -2.42
C VAL A 51 -2.36 -17.41 -1.67
N ARG A 52 -1.58 -16.33 -1.73
CA ARG A 52 -0.36 -16.16 -0.93
C ARG A 52 -0.53 -14.94 -0.04
N HIS A 53 -0.82 -15.16 1.23
CA HIS A 53 -0.97 -14.07 2.19
C HIS A 53 0.39 -13.55 2.65
N VAL A 54 0.45 -12.23 2.90
CA VAL A 54 1.54 -11.63 3.68
C VAL A 54 1.48 -12.21 5.09
N PRO A 55 2.56 -12.84 5.59
CA PRO A 55 2.58 -13.36 6.96
C PRO A 55 2.55 -12.21 7.98
N PRO A 56 2.10 -12.46 9.22
CA PRO A 56 2.29 -11.49 10.30
C PRO A 56 3.77 -11.12 10.47
N PRO A 57 4.10 -9.86 10.79
CA PRO A 57 5.48 -9.47 11.02
C PRO A 57 6.04 -10.18 12.26
N ALA A 58 7.31 -10.62 12.21
CA ALA A 58 7.95 -11.34 13.31
C ALA A 58 7.98 -10.51 14.62
N THR A 59 8.18 -9.20 14.48
CA THR A 59 8.04 -8.21 15.55
C THR A 59 7.04 -7.18 15.09
N ARG A 60 6.07 -6.81 15.95
CA ARG A 60 5.07 -5.80 15.64
C ARG A 60 5.77 -4.45 15.38
N PRO A 61 5.66 -3.84 14.17
CA PRO A 61 6.21 -2.52 13.91
C PRO A 61 5.58 -1.46 14.82
N GLU A 62 6.40 -0.51 15.28
CA GLU A 62 5.97 0.55 16.21
C GLU A 62 4.83 1.41 15.63
N PHE A 63 4.87 1.69 14.32
CA PHE A 63 3.83 2.48 13.67
C PHE A 63 2.42 1.86 13.79
N LEU A 64 2.30 0.53 13.98
CA LEU A 64 1.01 -0.12 14.21
C LEU A 64 0.43 0.13 15.60
N ALA A 65 1.17 0.78 16.50
CA ALA A 65 0.63 1.31 17.75
C ALA A 65 -0.14 2.62 17.52
N HIS A 66 0.13 3.33 16.41
CA HIS A 66 -0.55 4.58 16.10
C HIS A 66 -2.07 4.35 15.92
N PRO A 67 -2.95 5.11 16.60
CA PRO A 67 -4.39 4.83 16.61
C PRO A 67 -5.04 4.72 15.23
N ARG A 68 -4.57 5.52 14.25
CA ARG A 68 -5.06 5.47 12.86
C ARG A 68 -4.68 4.16 12.16
N LEU A 69 -3.45 3.67 12.35
CA LEU A 69 -2.92 2.50 11.65
C LEU A 69 -3.30 1.18 12.34
N ARG A 70 -3.53 1.22 13.65
CA ARG A 70 -4.00 0.04 14.40
C ARG A 70 -5.35 -0.49 13.90
N ARG A 71 -6.20 0.39 13.37
CA ARG A 71 -7.57 0.06 12.92
C ARG A 71 -7.75 0.10 11.40
N SER A 72 -6.70 0.47 10.66
CA SER A 72 -6.75 0.56 9.20
C SER A 72 -6.73 -0.82 8.53
N THR A 73 -7.04 -0.82 7.25
CA THR A 73 -6.92 -1.97 6.34
C THR A 73 -5.49 -2.50 6.24
N ALA A 74 -5.35 -3.74 5.75
CA ALA A 74 -4.04 -4.35 5.55
C ALA A 74 -3.27 -3.62 4.45
N VAL A 75 -3.94 -3.20 3.37
CA VAL A 75 -3.31 -2.41 2.29
C VAL A 75 -2.71 -1.09 2.82
N ALA A 76 -3.39 -0.41 3.76
CA ALA A 76 -2.84 0.79 4.40
C ALA A 76 -1.61 0.47 5.26
N GLN A 77 -1.65 -0.62 6.03
CA GLN A 77 -0.51 -1.05 6.86
C GLN A 77 0.71 -1.44 6.00
N TYR A 78 0.48 -2.15 4.89
CA TYR A 78 1.54 -2.53 3.94
C TYR A 78 2.13 -1.32 3.24
N THR A 79 1.28 -0.38 2.83
CA THR A 79 1.70 0.90 2.22
C THR A 79 2.63 1.66 3.16
N VAL A 80 2.24 1.80 4.43
CA VAL A 80 3.07 2.51 5.41
C VAL A 80 4.36 1.75 5.72
N ALA A 81 4.34 0.42 5.88
CA ALA A 81 5.56 -0.33 6.13
C ALA A 81 6.57 -0.22 4.98
N ALA A 82 6.13 -0.46 3.74
CA ALA A 82 7.01 -0.39 2.58
C ALA A 82 7.55 1.05 2.39
N ALA A 83 6.71 2.07 2.57
CA ALA A 83 7.16 3.45 2.48
C ALA A 83 8.18 3.80 3.56
N LEU A 84 7.97 3.42 4.82
CA LEU A 84 8.89 3.71 5.91
C LEU A 84 10.24 3.00 5.74
N GLU A 85 10.24 1.77 5.21
CA GLU A 85 11.49 1.08 4.85
C GLU A 85 12.23 1.83 3.73
N ALA A 86 11.52 2.28 2.69
CA ALA A 86 12.11 3.02 1.59
C ALA A 86 12.65 4.40 2.01
N ILE A 87 11.94 5.10 2.90
CA ILE A 87 12.30 6.43 3.41
C ILE A 87 13.49 6.35 4.39
N GLY A 88 13.54 5.31 5.23
CA GLY A 88 14.64 5.10 6.18
C GLY A 88 14.88 6.32 7.09
N ALA A 89 16.11 6.83 7.07
CA ALA A 89 16.56 7.91 7.94
C ALA A 89 15.91 9.27 7.64
N ASP A 90 15.44 9.49 6.40
CA ASP A 90 14.88 10.77 5.95
C ASP A 90 13.52 11.08 6.58
N ALA A 91 12.91 10.10 7.26
CA ALA A 91 11.64 10.25 7.94
C ALA A 91 11.64 11.41 8.96
N ALA A 92 12.80 11.73 9.55
CA ALA A 92 12.94 12.86 10.47
C ALA A 92 12.85 14.21 9.75
N GLU A 93 13.49 14.34 8.58
CA GLU A 93 13.48 15.58 7.77
C GLU A 93 12.11 15.82 7.13
N ILE A 94 11.39 14.76 6.77
CA ILE A 94 10.01 14.86 6.28
C ILE A 94 9.11 15.39 7.40
N ARG A 95 9.20 14.81 8.60
CA ARG A 95 8.39 15.24 9.74
C ARG A 95 8.66 16.67 10.19
N SER A 96 9.90 17.15 10.03
CA SER A 96 10.28 18.53 10.33
C SER A 96 9.90 19.52 9.21
N GLY A 97 9.42 19.03 8.07
CA GLY A 97 9.09 19.83 6.88
C GLY A 97 10.31 20.25 6.04
N GLN A 98 11.52 19.81 6.41
CA GLN A 98 12.76 20.10 5.67
C GLN A 98 12.84 19.37 4.33
N LEU A 99 12.19 18.21 4.23
CA LEU A 99 12.07 17.44 2.99
C LEU A 99 10.61 17.35 2.56
N GLN A 100 10.25 18.04 1.47
CA GLN A 100 8.91 17.97 0.88
C GLN A 100 8.76 16.67 0.09
N LEU A 101 8.25 15.62 0.74
CA LEU A 101 8.05 14.29 0.15
C LEU A 101 6.65 14.15 -0.46
N GLY A 102 6.58 14.14 -1.79
CA GLY A 102 5.37 13.75 -2.51
C GLY A 102 5.04 12.26 -2.33
N VAL A 103 3.76 11.94 -2.22
CA VAL A 103 3.25 10.58 -2.05
C VAL A 103 2.41 10.20 -3.26
N VAL A 104 2.79 9.10 -3.93
CA VAL A 104 1.98 8.45 -4.95
C VAL A 104 1.69 7.02 -4.50
N VAL A 105 0.42 6.66 -4.35
CA VAL A 105 0.02 5.26 -4.10
C VAL A 105 -0.75 4.74 -5.30
N CYS A 106 -0.38 3.56 -5.77
CA CYS A 106 -1.02 2.88 -6.89
C CYS A 106 -1.74 1.64 -6.35
N VAL A 107 -3.03 1.54 -6.67
CA VAL A 107 -3.89 0.43 -6.26
C VAL A 107 -4.75 -0.03 -7.46
N LEU A 108 -5.21 -1.26 -7.41
CA LEU A 108 -6.27 -1.85 -8.20
C LEU A 108 -7.57 -1.82 -7.40
N SER A 109 -7.56 -2.41 -6.20
CA SER A 109 -8.79 -2.66 -5.42
C SER A 109 -8.89 -1.87 -4.12
N GLY A 110 -7.80 -1.26 -3.65
CA GLY A 110 -7.79 -0.45 -2.44
C GLY A 110 -8.20 -1.24 -1.19
N GLY A 111 -8.90 -0.60 -0.25
CA GLY A 111 -9.38 -1.22 0.99
C GLY A 111 -10.61 -2.11 0.79
N VAL A 112 -10.51 -3.10 -0.11
CA VAL A 112 -11.63 -3.97 -0.51
C VAL A 112 -12.26 -4.73 0.66
N THR A 113 -11.46 -5.15 1.65
CA THR A 113 -11.95 -5.92 2.80
C THR A 113 -12.92 -5.11 3.63
N TYR A 114 -12.59 -3.84 3.88
CA TYR A 114 -13.43 -2.93 4.65
C TYR A 114 -14.56 -2.37 3.80
N SER A 115 -14.34 -2.15 2.50
CA SER A 115 -15.39 -1.80 1.54
C SER A 115 -16.50 -2.84 1.55
N ARG A 116 -16.14 -4.11 1.38
CA ARG A 116 -17.11 -5.23 1.40
C ARG A 116 -17.88 -5.26 2.72
N ARG A 117 -17.20 -5.21 3.86
CA ARG A 117 -17.86 -5.21 5.18
C ARG A 117 -18.80 -4.02 5.37
N PHE A 118 -18.36 -2.82 5.01
CA PHE A 118 -19.18 -1.62 5.12
C PHE A 118 -20.44 -1.73 4.27
N TYR A 119 -20.32 -2.12 3.00
CA TYR A 119 -21.48 -2.25 2.12
C TYR A 119 -22.38 -3.44 2.51
N GLU A 120 -21.84 -4.53 3.04
CA GLU A 120 -22.64 -5.62 3.63
C GLU A 120 -23.46 -5.11 4.82
N GLU A 121 -22.90 -4.28 5.69
CA GLU A 121 -23.63 -3.66 6.81
C GLU A 121 -24.70 -2.68 6.31
N VAL A 122 -24.37 -1.82 5.35
CA VAL A 122 -25.32 -0.86 4.74
C VAL A 122 -26.48 -1.59 4.07
N LEU A 123 -26.23 -2.68 3.33
CA LEU A 123 -27.29 -3.45 2.67
C LEU A 123 -28.21 -4.17 3.67
N ARG A 124 -27.71 -4.48 4.87
CA ARG A 124 -28.53 -5.06 5.95
C ARG A 124 -29.36 -4.00 6.67
N ASP A 125 -28.72 -2.94 7.13
CA ASP A 125 -29.35 -1.78 7.77
C ASP A 125 -28.39 -0.58 7.75
N PRO A 126 -28.64 0.44 6.90
CA PRO A 126 -27.79 1.63 6.81
C PRO A 126 -27.64 2.40 8.12
N SER A 127 -28.60 2.31 9.04
CA SER A 127 -28.58 3.05 10.31
C SER A 127 -27.57 2.50 11.33
N THR A 128 -27.11 1.27 11.13
CA THR A 128 -26.18 0.57 12.02
C THR A 128 -24.81 0.30 11.41
N ALA A 129 -24.61 0.65 10.14
CA ALA A 129 -23.34 0.49 9.46
C ALA A 129 -22.22 1.30 10.15
N SER A 130 -21.07 0.66 10.37
CA SER A 130 -19.97 1.22 11.14
C SER A 130 -19.32 2.39 10.40
N PRO A 131 -19.39 3.62 10.94
CA PRO A 131 -18.73 4.78 10.34
C PRO A 131 -17.20 4.68 10.42
N LEU A 132 -16.65 3.75 11.21
CA LEU A 132 -15.22 3.50 11.29
C LEU A 132 -14.67 2.77 10.06
N LEU A 133 -15.51 2.05 9.32
CA LEU A 133 -15.10 1.34 8.10
C LEU A 133 -15.08 2.26 6.88
N PHE A 134 -15.98 3.26 6.85
CA PHE A 134 -16.15 4.15 5.70
C PHE A 134 -14.85 4.85 5.24
N PRO A 135 -13.99 5.41 6.12
CA PRO A 135 -12.74 6.03 5.68
C PRO A 135 -11.74 5.09 4.99
N GLU A 136 -11.92 3.77 5.12
CA GLU A 136 -11.09 2.77 4.48
C GLU A 136 -11.64 2.33 3.12
N THR A 137 -12.85 2.76 2.74
CA THR A 137 -13.48 2.34 1.47
C THR A 137 -13.04 3.19 0.28
N VAL A 138 -12.41 4.33 0.53
CA VAL A 138 -11.88 5.21 -0.50
C VAL A 138 -10.47 4.78 -0.91
N PHE A 139 -10.19 4.80 -2.21
CA PHE A 139 -8.90 4.35 -2.75
C PHE A 139 -7.70 5.12 -2.18
N ASN A 140 -7.87 6.39 -1.83
CA ASN A 140 -6.81 7.22 -1.27
C ASN A 140 -6.55 6.99 0.23
N SER A 141 -7.25 6.05 0.87
CA SER A 141 -7.06 5.75 2.30
C SER A 141 -5.60 5.38 2.64
N PRO A 142 -4.93 4.47 1.91
CA PRO A 142 -3.52 4.12 2.20
C PRO A 142 -2.57 5.32 2.09
N ALA A 143 -2.75 6.15 1.05
CA ALA A 143 -1.94 7.34 0.83
C ALA A 143 -2.18 8.41 1.92
N SER A 144 -3.43 8.56 2.37
CA SER A 144 -3.82 9.47 3.44
C SER A 144 -3.22 9.05 4.79
N HIS A 145 -3.22 7.75 5.07
CA HIS A 145 -2.57 7.18 6.26
C HIS A 145 -1.07 7.41 6.26
N LEU A 146 -0.40 7.16 5.12
CA LEU A 146 1.03 7.40 4.98
C LEU A 146 1.39 8.87 5.20
N ALA A 147 0.78 9.78 4.45
CA ALA A 147 1.07 11.21 4.57
C ALA A 147 0.78 11.74 5.99
N SER A 148 -0.33 11.30 6.59
CA SER A 148 -0.65 11.65 7.99
C SER A 148 0.37 11.11 8.99
N PHE A 149 0.93 9.93 8.75
CA PHE A 149 1.89 9.30 9.67
C PHE A 149 3.28 9.94 9.59
N ILE A 150 3.74 10.27 8.38
CA ILE A 150 5.03 10.95 8.17
C ILE A 150 4.94 12.47 8.31
N ASN A 151 3.74 13.02 8.56
CA ASN A 151 3.47 14.45 8.62
C ASN A 151 3.90 15.20 7.35
N SER A 152 3.67 14.61 6.18
CA SER A 152 3.91 15.28 4.90
C SER A 152 2.70 16.14 4.52
N ASP A 153 2.95 17.41 4.20
CA ASP A 153 1.99 18.38 3.66
C ASP A 153 2.17 18.62 2.16
N ALA A 154 3.10 17.91 1.52
CA ALA A 154 3.35 17.95 0.09
C ALA A 154 2.26 17.22 -0.73
N LEU A 155 2.48 17.08 -2.05
CA LEU A 155 1.54 16.42 -2.95
C LEU A 155 1.23 14.98 -2.51
N ASN A 156 -0.05 14.62 -2.48
CA ASN A 156 -0.52 13.28 -2.16
C ASN A 156 -1.55 12.84 -3.20
N TYR A 157 -1.26 11.77 -3.93
CA TYR A 157 -2.11 11.30 -5.02
C TYR A 157 -2.25 9.78 -5.02
N THR A 158 -3.40 9.31 -5.49
CA THR A 158 -3.67 7.88 -5.64
C THR A 158 -4.09 7.58 -7.06
N LEU A 159 -3.39 6.63 -7.68
CA LEU A 159 -3.70 6.10 -8.99
C LEU A 159 -4.44 4.77 -8.83
N VAL A 160 -5.54 4.62 -9.57
CA VAL A 160 -6.32 3.38 -9.64
C VAL A 160 -6.16 2.78 -11.02
N GLY A 161 -5.69 1.54 -11.11
CA GLY A 161 -5.47 0.86 -12.39
C GLY A 161 -5.04 -0.60 -12.21
N ASP A 162 -4.54 -1.21 -13.28
CA ASP A 162 -4.04 -2.59 -13.26
C ASP A 162 -2.58 -2.67 -12.75
N GLY A 163 -1.92 -3.81 -12.96
CA GLY A 163 -0.51 -3.99 -12.58
C GLY A 163 0.46 -2.97 -13.22
N GLY A 164 0.06 -2.30 -14.30
CA GLY A 164 0.83 -1.23 -14.95
C GLY A 164 0.72 0.13 -14.27
N ALA A 165 -0.25 0.34 -13.38
CA ALA A 165 -0.46 1.63 -12.68
C ALA A 165 0.78 2.08 -11.89
N PHE A 166 1.59 1.14 -11.38
CA PHE A 166 2.83 1.46 -10.70
C PHE A 166 3.84 2.21 -11.60
N LEU A 167 3.96 1.83 -12.88
CA LEU A 167 4.84 2.52 -13.83
C LEU A 167 4.33 3.94 -14.13
N GLN A 168 3.01 4.11 -14.21
CA GLN A 168 2.40 5.44 -14.35
C GLN A 168 2.65 6.30 -13.11
N GLY A 169 2.62 5.69 -11.91
CA GLY A 169 2.97 6.37 -10.66
C GLY A 169 4.42 6.83 -10.62
N LEU A 170 5.35 6.00 -11.11
CA LEU A 170 6.75 6.39 -11.26
C LEU A 170 6.93 7.55 -12.24
N ALA A 171 6.23 7.53 -13.38
CA ALA A 171 6.25 8.63 -14.34
C ALA A 171 5.70 9.93 -13.73
N LEU A 172 4.56 9.85 -13.01
CA LEU A 172 3.96 10.99 -12.32
C LEU A 172 4.90 11.60 -11.27
N ALA A 173 5.58 10.76 -10.48
CA ALA A 173 6.56 11.20 -9.51
C ALA A 173 7.77 11.85 -10.18
N ALA A 174 8.23 11.31 -11.31
CA ALA A 174 9.31 11.90 -12.09
C ALA A 174 8.92 13.29 -12.63
N ASP A 175 7.69 13.45 -13.12
CA ASP A 175 7.17 14.76 -13.54
C ASP A 175 7.12 15.75 -12.37
N TRP A 176 6.68 15.32 -11.18
CA TRP A 176 6.66 16.20 -10.00
C TRP A 176 8.05 16.67 -9.57
N LEU A 177 9.06 15.81 -9.70
CA LEU A 177 10.46 16.15 -9.42
C LEU A 177 11.04 17.07 -10.50
N ALA A 178 10.76 16.78 -11.78
CA ALA A 178 11.22 17.59 -12.90
C ALA A 178 10.62 19.00 -12.91
N ASP A 179 9.36 19.13 -12.46
CA ASP A 179 8.66 20.40 -12.29
C ASP A 179 8.99 21.11 -10.96
N GLU A 180 9.92 20.57 -10.16
CA GLU A 180 10.33 21.09 -8.84
C GLU A 180 9.17 21.29 -7.86
N ARG A 181 8.09 20.51 -8.00
CA ARG A 181 6.90 20.60 -7.14
C ARG A 181 7.11 19.96 -5.77
N VAL A 182 8.08 19.06 -5.66
CA VAL A 182 8.49 18.34 -4.46
C VAL A 182 9.99 18.06 -4.53
N ASN A 183 10.64 17.82 -3.38
CA ASN A 183 12.08 17.52 -3.34
C ASN A 183 12.37 16.02 -3.46
N ALA A 184 11.42 15.20 -3.04
CA ALA A 184 11.49 13.74 -3.12
C ALA A 184 10.08 13.18 -3.34
N CYS A 185 10.00 11.95 -3.84
CA CYS A 185 8.75 11.21 -3.95
C CYS A 185 8.89 9.80 -3.40
N VAL A 186 7.84 9.31 -2.74
CA VAL A 186 7.64 7.88 -2.48
C VAL A 186 6.50 7.37 -3.36
N VAL A 187 6.77 6.33 -4.13
CA VAL A 187 5.79 5.66 -4.98
C VAL A 187 5.58 4.24 -4.45
N VAL A 188 4.34 3.90 -4.12
CA VAL A 188 3.99 2.61 -3.53
C VAL A 188 2.92 1.92 -4.35
N GLY A 189 3.15 0.69 -4.79
CA GLY A 189 2.08 -0.20 -5.26
C GLY A 189 1.63 -1.09 -4.11
N ALA A 190 0.33 -1.17 -3.82
CA ALA A 190 -0.15 -1.95 -2.69
C ALA A 190 -1.53 -2.55 -2.93
N GLU A 191 -1.70 -3.82 -2.55
CA GLU A 191 -2.97 -4.53 -2.54
C GLU A 191 -3.14 -5.29 -1.22
N GLU A 192 -4.39 -5.63 -0.90
CA GLU A 192 -4.72 -6.61 0.14
C GLU A 192 -5.49 -7.80 -0.42
N ASN A 193 -5.47 -8.91 0.30
CA ASN A 193 -6.19 -10.12 -0.11
C ASN A 193 -7.64 -10.06 0.41
N ASP A 194 -8.61 -10.10 -0.49
CA ASP A 194 -10.00 -10.49 -0.24
C ASP A 194 -10.44 -11.46 -1.35
N TRP A 195 -11.44 -12.29 -1.06
CA TRP A 195 -11.89 -13.32 -1.99
C TRP A 195 -12.44 -12.72 -3.29
N ILE A 196 -13.05 -11.52 -3.24
CA ILE A 196 -13.60 -10.85 -4.44
C ILE A 196 -12.49 -10.55 -5.43
N VAL A 197 -11.39 -9.96 -4.96
CA VAL A 197 -10.27 -9.55 -5.83
C VAL A 197 -9.47 -10.76 -6.28
N SER A 198 -9.26 -11.73 -5.38
CA SER A 198 -8.55 -12.97 -5.70
C SER A 198 -9.28 -13.74 -6.80
N ASP A 199 -10.60 -13.88 -6.69
CA ASP A 199 -11.44 -14.56 -7.68
C ASP A 199 -11.45 -13.82 -9.03
N ALA A 200 -11.51 -12.48 -9.00
CA ALA A 200 -11.45 -11.67 -10.21
C ALA A 200 -10.09 -11.79 -10.93
N LEU A 201 -8.99 -11.82 -10.18
CA LEU A 201 -7.64 -11.96 -10.75
C LEU A 201 -7.35 -13.36 -11.29
N ASP A 202 -7.91 -14.41 -10.66
CA ASP A 202 -7.79 -15.79 -11.15
C ASP A 202 -8.39 -15.97 -12.56
N LEU A 203 -9.32 -15.11 -13.00
CA LEU A 203 -9.87 -15.13 -14.37
C LEU A 203 -8.85 -14.69 -15.44
N PHE A 204 -7.74 -14.07 -15.05
CA PHE A 204 -6.71 -13.54 -15.95
C PHE A 204 -5.35 -14.26 -15.80
N ALA A 205 -5.29 -15.31 -14.97
CA ALA A 205 -4.07 -16.06 -14.66
C ALA A 205 -3.82 -17.25 -15.60
#